data_AF-A0A6V7K038-F1
#
_entry.id   AF-A0A6V7K038-F1
#
_cell.length_a   1.000
_cell.length_b   1.000
_cell.length_c   1.000
_cell.angle_alpha   90.00
_cell.angle_beta   90.00
_cell.angle_gamma   90.00
#
_symmetry.space_group_name_H-M   'P 1'
#
loop_
_entity.id
_entity.type
_entity.pdbx_description
1 polymer ?
#
loop_
_entity_poly.entity_id
_entity_poly.type
_entity_poly.pdbx_seq_one_letter_code
_entity_poly.pdbx_strand_id
1 'polypeptide(L)'
;VSREREGKIVDGRCHSLTASYVRARHNVDETTPVCNYYEGFDLEGRERLMPPGIYSIDDLKDYGRDRNWCPYFLTRFTIMHAQIVVYSYHYLLDPKIAEVVSKELSKTSVVVFDEAHNIDNVCIDSMSVKINKRTMEKCTANIALLEKTVAEMRDEDANKLKDEYQRLVEGLKDAQVMRETDVILANPVLPAEIFEEVVP
;
A
#
# COMPACT_ATOMS: atom_id res chain seq x y z
N VAL A 1 7.32 15.14 5.61
CA VAL A 1 7.90 13.98 6.33
C VAL A 1 9.28 14.33 6.93
N SER A 2 10.21 14.91 6.15
CA SER A 2 11.59 15.21 6.58
C SER A 2 11.80 16.27 7.67
N ARG A 3 10.75 16.98 8.12
CA ARG A 3 10.85 18.03 9.16
C ARG A 3 10.58 17.52 10.58
N GLU A 4 10.06 16.29 10.70
CA GLU A 4 9.70 15.70 11.99
C GLU A 4 10.94 15.08 12.65
N ARG A 5 11.06 15.23 13.98
CA ARG A 5 12.21 14.73 14.76
C ARG A 5 11.98 13.32 15.32
N GLU A 6 10.73 12.89 15.48
CA GLU A 6 10.40 11.60 16.05
C GLU A 6 10.20 10.53 14.97
N GLY A 7 10.99 9.46 15.03
CA GLY A 7 10.95 8.36 14.06
C GLY A 7 9.56 7.73 13.90
N LYS A 8 8.83 7.51 15.01
CA LYS A 8 7.49 6.91 14.96
C LYS A 8 6.47 7.76 14.18
N ILE A 9 6.59 9.08 14.26
CA ILE A 9 5.72 10.02 13.53
C ILE A 9 6.10 10.03 12.05
N VAL A 10 7.41 9.99 11.76
CA VAL A 10 7.94 9.88 10.40
C VAL A 10 7.42 8.62 9.72
N ASP A 11 7.49 7.46 10.40
CA ASP A 11 7.03 6.17 9.87
C ASP A 11 5.51 6.19 9.62
N GLY A 12 4.72 6.71 10.56
CA GLY A 12 3.27 6.84 10.40
C GLY A 12 2.88 7.72 9.21
N ARG A 13 3.57 8.87 9.03
CA ARG A 13 3.33 9.76 7.89
C ARG A 13 3.81 9.17 6.57
N CYS A 14 4.94 8.46 6.58
CA CYS A 14 5.42 7.73 5.41
C CYS A 14 4.38 6.70 4.98
N HIS A 15 3.92 5.87 5.92
CA HIS A 15 2.89 4.86 5.67
C HIS A 15 1.58 5.47 5.13
N SER A 16 1.12 6.61 5.67
CA SER A 16 -0.09 7.27 5.17
C SER A 16 -0.01 7.77 3.73
N LEU A 17 1.20 7.94 3.18
CA LEU A 17 1.42 8.43 1.81
C LEU A 17 1.86 7.31 0.85
N THR A 18 2.47 6.25 1.35
CA THR A 18 3.04 5.16 0.52
C THR A 18 2.27 3.85 0.63
N ALA A 19 1.21 3.77 1.44
CA ALA A 19 0.42 2.55 1.57
C ALA A 19 -0.24 2.18 0.24
N SER A 20 -0.32 0.88 -0.05
CA SER A 20 -0.85 0.34 -1.31
C SER A 20 -2.27 0.80 -1.60
N TYR A 21 -3.13 0.84 -0.58
CA TYR A 21 -4.52 1.31 -0.73
C TYR A 21 -4.62 2.81 -1.01
N VAL A 22 -3.68 3.62 -0.53
CA VAL A 22 -3.63 5.07 -0.80
C VAL A 22 -3.21 5.32 -2.23
N ARG A 23 -2.18 4.60 -2.70
CA ARG A 23 -1.72 4.65 -4.10
C ARG A 23 -2.81 4.19 -5.06
N ALA A 24 -3.52 3.10 -4.73
CA ALA A 24 -4.64 2.61 -5.53
C ALA A 24 -5.77 3.64 -5.63
N ARG A 25 -6.07 4.36 -4.54
CA ARG A 25 -7.04 5.46 -4.55
C ARG A 25 -6.55 6.65 -5.37
N HIS A 26 -5.27 7.01 -5.30
CA HIS A 26 -4.72 8.10 -6.10
C HIS A 26 -4.82 7.85 -7.61
N ASN A 27 -4.71 6.59 -8.06
CA ASN A 27 -4.91 6.22 -9.46
C ASN A 27 -6.34 6.44 -9.96
N VAL A 28 -7.33 6.46 -9.06
CA VAL A 28 -8.74 6.72 -9.37
C VAL A 28 -9.07 8.19 -9.17
N ASP A 29 -8.59 8.77 -8.07
CA ASP A 29 -8.79 10.15 -7.64
C ASP A 29 -7.44 10.86 -7.44
N GLU A 30 -7.05 11.66 -8.43
CA GLU A 30 -5.79 12.41 -8.48
C GLU A 30 -5.63 13.45 -7.35
N THR A 31 -6.70 13.70 -6.58
CA THR A 31 -6.71 14.59 -5.41
C THR A 31 -6.13 13.96 -4.14
N THR A 32 -5.96 12.64 -4.10
CA THR A 32 -5.41 11.94 -2.94
C THR A 32 -3.91 12.24 -2.80
N PRO A 33 -3.39 12.68 -1.64
CA PRO A 33 -1.98 13.01 -1.52
C PRO A 33 -1.10 11.75 -1.47
N VAL A 34 -0.13 11.65 -2.38
CA VAL A 34 0.89 10.60 -2.42
C VAL A 34 2.30 11.17 -2.27
N CYS A 35 3.27 10.30 -2.04
CA CYS A 35 4.68 10.70 -1.96
C CYS A 35 5.31 10.71 -3.37
N ASN A 36 5.46 11.89 -3.96
CA ASN A 36 6.08 12.06 -5.30
C ASN A 36 7.48 11.40 -5.39
N TYR A 37 8.27 11.46 -4.32
CA TYR A 37 9.60 10.85 -4.26
C TYR A 37 9.57 9.32 -4.33
N TYR A 38 8.53 8.71 -3.75
CA TYR A 38 8.37 7.26 -3.80
C TYR A 38 7.87 6.82 -5.17
N GLU A 39 6.89 7.50 -5.75
CA GLU A 39 6.39 7.21 -7.10
C GLU A 39 7.50 7.35 -8.15
N GLY A 40 8.31 8.41 -8.08
CA GLY A 40 9.47 8.59 -8.97
C GLY A 40 10.51 7.47 -8.83
N PHE A 41 10.73 6.97 -7.61
CA PHE A 41 11.61 5.83 -7.38
C PHE A 41 11.01 4.50 -7.88
N ASP A 42 9.70 4.30 -7.75
CA ASP A 42 9.02 3.08 -8.20
C ASP A 42 9.00 2.97 -9.74
N LEU A 43 8.90 4.13 -10.43
CA LEU A 43 8.92 4.24 -11.90
C LEU A 43 10.31 4.01 -12.49
N GLU A 44 11.33 4.74 -12.03
CA GLU A 44 12.66 4.75 -12.68
C GLU A 44 13.77 4.14 -11.82
N GLY A 45 13.62 4.20 -10.50
CA GLY A 45 14.68 3.88 -9.55
C GLY A 45 14.99 2.39 -9.42
N ARG A 46 14.06 1.49 -9.80
CA ARG A 46 14.27 0.04 -9.74
C ARG A 46 15.17 -0.50 -10.85
N GLU A 47 15.14 0.12 -12.02
CA GLU A 47 15.92 -0.34 -13.18
C GLU A 47 17.34 0.24 -13.18
N ARG A 48 17.52 1.40 -12.53
CA ARG A 48 18.77 2.15 -12.59
C ARG A 48 19.61 1.93 -11.33
N LEU A 49 20.65 1.10 -11.48
CA LEU A 49 21.67 0.92 -10.45
C LEU A 49 22.40 2.24 -10.16
N MET A 50 22.65 2.51 -8.88
CA MET A 50 23.49 3.63 -8.48
C MET A 50 24.93 3.42 -8.99
N PRO A 51 25.62 4.50 -9.41
CA PRO A 51 27.01 4.39 -9.82
C PRO A 51 27.88 3.87 -8.65
N PRO A 52 28.98 3.15 -8.94
CA PRO A 52 29.87 2.68 -7.89
C PRO A 52 30.47 3.88 -7.15
N GLY A 53 30.34 3.87 -5.83
CA GLY A 53 30.77 4.97 -4.97
C GLY A 53 30.52 4.67 -3.51
N ILE A 54 31.18 5.42 -2.63
CA ILE A 54 30.90 5.40 -1.20
C ILE A 54 29.88 6.50 -0.95
N TYR A 55 28.71 6.12 -0.42
CA TYR A 55 27.63 7.05 -0.17
C TYR A 55 27.38 7.15 1.33
N SER A 56 27.49 8.36 1.86
CA SER A 56 26.99 8.67 3.19
C SER A 56 25.48 8.99 3.14
N ILE A 57 24.85 9.09 4.31
CA ILE A 57 23.41 9.37 4.42
C ILE A 57 23.07 10.71 3.76
N ASP A 58 23.96 11.70 3.83
CA ASP A 58 23.70 13.02 3.25
C ASP A 58 23.91 13.00 1.73
N ASP A 59 24.91 12.26 1.23
CA ASP A 59 25.08 12.04 -0.22
C ASP A 59 23.85 11.36 -0.83
N LEU A 60 23.28 10.36 -0.13
CA LEU A 60 22.06 9.68 -0.57
C LEU A 60 20.85 10.62 -0.62
N LYS A 61 20.76 11.56 0.32
CA LYS A 61 19.68 12.57 0.31
C LYS A 61 19.83 13.55 -0.84
N ASP A 62 21.06 14.00 -1.12
CA ASP A 62 21.32 14.95 -2.19
C ASP A 62 21.09 14.29 -3.55
N TYR A 63 21.57 13.06 -3.74
CA TYR A 63 21.30 12.26 -4.93
C TYR A 63 19.80 11.98 -5.12
N GLY A 64 19.08 11.67 -4.03
CA GLY A 64 17.63 11.52 -4.04
C GLY A 64 16.90 12.82 -4.39
N ARG A 65 17.43 13.98 -3.96
CA ARG A 65 16.86 15.31 -4.28
C ARG A 65 17.03 15.64 -5.76
N ASP A 66 18.20 15.39 -6.33
CA ASP A 66 18.49 15.72 -7.73
C ASP A 66 17.61 14.93 -8.73
N ARG A 67 17.24 13.69 -8.36
CA ARG A 67 16.42 12.80 -9.20
C ARG A 67 14.97 12.65 -8.76
N ASN A 68 14.56 13.37 -7.71
CA ASN A 68 13.25 13.21 -7.08
C ASN A 68 12.95 11.75 -6.66
N TRP A 69 13.94 11.05 -6.13
CA TRP A 69 13.80 9.68 -5.61
C TRP A 69 13.83 9.66 -4.08
N CYS A 70 13.03 8.77 -3.50
CA CYS A 70 13.01 8.61 -2.05
C CYS A 70 14.32 7.97 -1.58
N PRO A 71 15.17 8.68 -0.80
CA PRO A 71 16.48 8.17 -0.39
C PRO A 71 16.37 6.93 0.49
N TYR A 72 15.29 6.80 1.28
CA TYR A 72 15.06 5.64 2.13
C TYR A 72 14.86 4.35 1.31
N PHE A 73 13.94 4.38 0.33
CA PHE A 73 13.68 3.22 -0.53
C PHE A 73 14.82 2.94 -1.49
N LEU A 74 15.49 4.00 -1.99
CA LEU A 74 16.72 3.88 -2.77
C LEU A 74 17.80 3.12 -2.00
N THR A 75 18.10 3.56 -0.77
CA THR A 75 19.11 2.92 0.08
C THR A 75 18.76 1.45 0.30
N ARG A 76 17.50 1.16 0.64
CA ARG A 76 17.02 -0.20 0.85
C ARG A 76 17.19 -1.10 -0.37
N PHE A 77 16.91 -0.60 -1.57
CA PHE A 77 17.14 -1.33 -2.80
C PHE A 77 18.63 -1.54 -3.08
N THR A 78 19.47 -0.53 -2.82
CA THR A 78 20.91 -0.62 -3.08
C THR A 78 21.67 -1.54 -2.12
N ILE A 79 21.11 -1.86 -0.94
CA ILE A 79 21.71 -2.83 0.00
C ILE A 79 21.90 -4.19 -0.66
N MET A 80 21.01 -4.60 -1.58
CA MET A 80 21.12 -5.86 -2.34
C MET A 80 22.36 -5.95 -3.24
N HIS A 81 22.84 -4.80 -3.69
CA HIS A 81 23.94 -4.70 -4.65
C HIS A 81 25.22 -4.15 -4.03
N ALA A 82 25.17 -3.75 -2.75
CA ALA A 82 26.29 -3.19 -2.04
C ALA A 82 27.27 -4.28 -1.57
N GLN A 83 28.56 -4.02 -1.71
CA GLN A 83 29.62 -4.89 -1.21
C GLN A 83 29.88 -4.66 0.29
N ILE A 84 29.70 -3.42 0.76
CA ILE A 84 29.92 -3.01 2.15
C ILE A 84 28.70 -2.23 2.60
N VAL A 85 28.11 -2.63 3.73
CA VAL A 85 26.98 -1.95 4.34
C VAL A 85 27.30 -1.69 5.80
N VAL A 86 27.13 -0.44 6.23
CA VAL A 86 27.33 -0.01 7.62
C VAL A 86 25.96 0.35 8.20
N TYR A 87 25.49 -0.42 9.18
CA TYR A 87 24.24 -0.16 9.90
C TYR A 87 24.39 -0.47 11.39
N SER A 88 23.42 0.00 12.18
CA SER A 88 23.36 -0.20 13.63
C SER A 88 22.93 -1.63 14.02
N TYR A 89 23.33 -2.10 15.21
CA TYR A 89 22.97 -3.43 15.72
C TYR A 89 21.48 -3.73 15.70
N HIS A 90 20.62 -2.74 15.92
CA HIS A 90 19.17 -2.92 15.95
C HIS A 90 18.62 -3.50 14.64
N TYR A 91 19.24 -3.21 13.49
CA TYR A 91 18.79 -3.75 12.20
C TYR A 91 19.11 -5.24 12.01
N LEU A 92 20.09 -5.76 12.76
CA LEU A 92 20.50 -7.16 12.68
C LEU A 92 19.92 -8.01 13.82
N LEU A 93 19.80 -7.43 15.01
CA LEU A 93 19.43 -8.14 16.22
C LEU A 93 17.93 -8.04 16.56
N ASP A 94 17.24 -6.97 16.17
CA ASP A 94 15.78 -6.89 16.39
C ASP A 94 15.08 -7.82 15.39
N PRO A 95 14.43 -8.91 15.84
CA PRO A 95 13.80 -9.87 14.93
C PRO A 95 12.74 -9.23 14.02
N LYS A 96 12.08 -8.14 14.44
CA LYS A 96 11.06 -7.46 13.64
C LYS A 96 11.64 -6.75 12.43
N ILE A 97 12.82 -6.16 12.60
CA ILE A 97 13.50 -5.39 11.54
C ILE A 97 14.42 -6.31 10.75
N ALA A 98 15.12 -7.21 11.44
CA ALA A 98 16.03 -8.16 10.86
C ALA A 98 15.32 -9.03 9.83
N GLU A 99 14.08 -9.49 10.04
CA GLU A 99 13.40 -10.29 9.01
C GLU A 99 13.22 -9.55 7.68
N VAL A 100 13.04 -8.23 7.73
CA VAL A 100 12.83 -7.39 6.54
C VAL A 100 14.12 -7.10 5.80
N VAL A 101 15.24 -6.97 6.52
CA VAL A 101 16.55 -6.60 5.96
C VAL A 101 17.44 -7.83 5.69
N SER A 102 17.41 -8.84 6.55
CA SER A 102 18.23 -10.06 6.42
C SER A 102 17.86 -10.92 5.22
N LYS A 103 16.60 -10.86 4.75
CA LYS A 103 16.18 -11.53 3.51
C LYS A 103 16.93 -11.00 2.28
N GLU A 104 17.34 -9.74 2.34
CA GLU A 104 18.07 -9.05 1.29
C GLU A 104 19.60 -9.31 1.39
N LEU A 105 20.09 -9.83 2.52
CA LEU A 105 21.52 -10.10 2.70
C LEU A 105 21.87 -11.54 2.28
N SER A 106 22.97 -11.69 1.55
CA SER A 106 23.48 -13.02 1.18
C SER A 106 23.95 -13.79 2.41
N LYS A 107 23.65 -15.10 2.47
CA LYS A 107 24.14 -16.00 3.54
C LYS A 107 25.68 -16.12 3.58
N THR A 108 26.37 -15.72 2.51
CA THR A 108 27.83 -15.73 2.42
C THR A 108 28.48 -14.43 2.93
N SER A 109 27.71 -13.53 3.56
CA SER A 109 28.22 -12.26 4.07
C SER A 109 29.10 -12.44 5.32
N VAL A 110 30.17 -11.66 5.42
CA VAL A 110 30.95 -11.51 6.66
C VAL A 110 30.38 -10.36 7.46
N VAL A 111 29.97 -10.63 8.70
CA VAL A 111 29.45 -9.61 9.62
C VAL A 111 30.54 -9.23 10.60
N VAL A 112 30.83 -7.93 10.69
CA VAL A 112 31.78 -7.37 11.65
C VAL A 112 31.01 -6.56 12.68
N PHE A 113 31.07 -6.98 13.94
CA PHE A 113 30.59 -6.18 15.05
C PHE A 113 31.72 -5.27 15.52
N ASP A 114 31.60 -3.98 15.23
CA ASP A 114 32.38 -2.97 15.94
C ASP A 114 31.89 -2.87 17.38
N GLU A 115 32.67 -2.36 18.34
CA GLU A 115 32.26 -2.04 19.73
C GLU A 115 31.33 -3.05 20.43
N ALA A 116 31.58 -4.35 20.25
CA ALA A 116 30.66 -5.43 20.63
C ALA A 116 30.41 -5.61 22.15
N HIS A 117 30.95 -4.75 23.00
CA HIS A 117 30.79 -4.84 24.46
C HIS A 117 29.35 -4.55 24.93
N ASN A 118 28.51 -3.90 24.12
CA ASN A 118 27.12 -3.57 24.46
C ASN A 118 26.07 -4.52 23.85
N ILE A 119 26.51 -5.60 23.20
CA ILE A 119 25.61 -6.46 22.42
C ILE A 119 24.55 -7.16 23.28
N ASP A 120 24.90 -7.48 24.53
CA ASP A 120 24.02 -8.12 25.50
C ASP A 120 22.85 -7.21 25.88
N ASN A 121 23.12 -5.95 26.20
CA ASN A 121 22.13 -4.94 26.53
C ASN A 121 21.19 -4.69 25.34
N VAL A 122 21.73 -4.62 24.13
CA VAL A 122 20.92 -4.46 22.90
C VAL A 122 20.01 -5.66 22.67
N CYS A 123 20.49 -6.88 22.90
CA CYS A 123 19.66 -8.09 22.79
C CYS A 123 18.53 -8.10 23.82
N ILE A 124 18.84 -7.76 25.08
CA ILE A 124 17.85 -7.70 26.17
C ILE A 124 16.77 -6.67 25.83
N ASP A 125 17.16 -5.47 25.40
CA ASP A 125 16.21 -4.41 25.07
C ASP A 125 15.35 -4.74 23.84
N SER A 126 15.91 -5.41 22.82
CA SER A 126 15.18 -5.78 21.60
C SER A 126 14.11 -6.84 21.85
N MET A 127 14.29 -7.71 22.86
CA MET A 127 13.33 -8.74 23.24
C MET A 127 12.43 -8.35 24.41
N SER A 128 12.75 -7.27 25.13
CA SER A 128 12.00 -6.81 26.29
C SER A 128 10.92 -5.81 25.92
N VAL A 129 9.71 -6.01 26.47
CA VAL A 129 8.59 -5.08 26.31
C VAL A 129 8.12 -4.61 27.68
N LYS A 130 8.15 -3.29 27.92
CA LYS A 130 7.70 -2.68 29.16
C LYS A 130 6.26 -2.20 29.01
N ILE A 131 5.34 -2.78 29.80
CA ILE A 131 3.94 -2.39 29.83
C ILE A 131 3.67 -1.56 31.08
N ASN A 132 3.23 -0.32 30.88
CA ASN A 132 2.88 0.60 31.96
C ASN A 132 1.37 0.85 31.99
N LYS A 133 0.83 1.32 33.12
CA LYS A 133 -0.59 1.69 33.25
C LYS A 133 -1.06 2.66 32.16
N ARG A 134 -0.23 3.68 31.85
CA ARG A 134 -0.48 4.62 30.74
C ARG A 134 -0.60 3.93 29.38
N THR A 135 0.18 2.87 29.13
CA THR A 135 0.08 2.09 27.89
C THR A 135 -1.26 1.36 27.85
N MET A 136 -1.71 0.78 28.97
CA MET A 136 -3.00 0.09 29.06
C MET A 136 -4.17 1.04 28.85
N GLU A 137 -4.16 2.22 29.47
CA GLU A 137 -5.20 3.25 29.26
C GLU A 137 -5.29 3.67 27.78
N LYS A 138 -4.16 3.85 27.11
CA LYS A 138 -4.11 4.12 25.65
C LYS A 138 -4.65 2.95 24.83
N CYS A 139 -4.33 1.71 25.20
CA CYS A 139 -4.86 0.53 24.54
C CYS A 139 -6.39 0.45 24.64
N THR A 140 -6.96 0.71 25.82
CA THR A 140 -8.43 0.73 26.00
C THR A 140 -9.08 1.80 25.13
N ALA A 141 -8.51 3.01 25.09
CA ALA A 141 -9.01 4.08 24.23
C ALA A 141 -8.94 3.71 22.73
N ASN A 142 -7.83 3.10 22.29
CA ASN A 142 -7.66 2.65 20.91
C ASN A 142 -8.63 1.52 20.54
N ILE A 143 -8.93 0.60 21.45
CA ILE A 143 -9.91 -0.48 21.22
C ILE A 143 -11.31 0.11 21.01
N ALA A 144 -11.74 1.06 21.85
CA ALA A 144 -13.02 1.73 21.69
C ALA A 144 -13.12 2.51 20.36
N LEU A 145 -12.02 3.14 19.94
CA LEU A 145 -11.94 3.79 18.63
C LEU A 145 -12.07 2.78 17.50
N LEU A 146 -11.35 1.65 17.58
CA LEU A 146 -11.40 0.60 16.57
C LEU A 146 -12.80 -0.01 16.47
N GLU A 147 -13.46 -0.27 17.59
CA GLU A 147 -14.84 -0.76 17.64
C GLU A 147 -15.80 0.19 16.92
N LYS A 148 -15.66 1.51 17.15
CA LYS A 148 -16.44 2.53 16.43
C LYS A 148 -16.17 2.49 14.93
N THR A 149 -14.90 2.46 14.51
CA THR A 149 -14.55 2.43 13.08
C THR A 149 -15.00 1.15 12.38
N VAL A 150 -15.02 0.01 13.08
CA VAL A 150 -15.53 -1.26 12.55
C VAL A 150 -17.05 -1.22 12.38
N ALA A 151 -17.77 -0.60 13.33
CA ALA A 151 -19.21 -0.39 13.20
C ALA A 151 -19.53 0.52 11.99
N GLU A 152 -18.82 1.64 11.85
CA GLU A 152 -18.97 2.57 10.71
C GLU A 152 -18.69 1.88 9.37
N MET A 153 -17.59 1.11 9.26
CA MET A 153 -17.28 0.34 8.05
C MET A 153 -18.34 -0.70 7.72
N ARG A 154 -18.91 -1.37 8.73
CA ARG A 154 -19.99 -2.35 8.53
C ARG A 154 -21.26 -1.70 7.99
N ASP A 155 -21.59 -0.50 8.49
CA ASP A 155 -22.75 0.25 8.02
C ASP A 155 -22.55 0.78 6.60
N GLU A 156 -21.35 1.28 6.27
CA GLU A 156 -20.99 1.70 4.91
C GLU A 156 -21.04 0.54 3.91
N ASP A 157 -20.48 -0.62 4.26
CA ASP A 157 -20.48 -1.79 3.40
C ASP A 157 -21.90 -2.35 3.21
N ALA A 158 -22.74 -2.32 4.26
CA ALA A 158 -24.15 -2.69 4.14
C ALA A 158 -24.93 -1.73 3.21
N ASN A 159 -24.60 -0.43 3.23
CA ASN A 159 -25.21 0.56 2.34
C ASN A 159 -24.76 0.37 0.89
N LYS A 160 -23.46 0.18 0.63
CA LYS A 160 -22.95 -0.15 -0.72
C LYS A 160 -23.62 -1.40 -1.27
N LEU A 161 -23.81 -2.45 -0.45
CA LEU A 161 -24.48 -3.68 -0.87
C LEU A 161 -25.95 -3.43 -1.25
N LYS A 162 -26.65 -2.58 -0.49
CA LYS A 162 -28.04 -2.19 -0.79
C LYS A 162 -28.13 -1.36 -2.07
N ASP A 163 -27.21 -0.42 -2.28
CA ASP A 163 -27.18 0.41 -3.48
C ASP A 163 -26.93 -0.42 -4.75
N GLU A 164 -25.99 -1.38 -4.70
CA GLU A 164 -25.75 -2.32 -5.81
C GLU A 164 -26.95 -3.25 -6.05
N TYR A 165 -27.59 -3.73 -4.98
CA TYR A 165 -28.83 -4.50 -5.11
C TYR A 165 -29.93 -3.69 -5.79
N GLN A 166 -30.08 -2.41 -5.41
CA GLN A 166 -31.09 -1.53 -5.97
C GLN A 166 -30.81 -1.20 -7.45
N ARG A 167 -29.55 -0.96 -7.82
CA ARG A 167 -29.13 -0.81 -9.22
C ARG A 167 -29.42 -2.05 -10.05
N LEU A 168 -29.16 -3.25 -9.51
CA LEU A 168 -29.47 -4.51 -10.19
C LEU A 168 -30.99 -4.68 -10.41
N VAL A 169 -31.80 -4.35 -9.40
CA VAL A 169 -33.26 -4.42 -9.50
C VAL A 169 -33.81 -3.41 -10.51
N GLU A 170 -33.27 -2.19 -10.54
CA GLU A 170 -33.61 -1.17 -11.56
C GLU A 170 -33.21 -1.64 -12.96
N GLY A 171 -31.99 -2.15 -13.14
CA GLY A 171 -31.55 -2.71 -14.43
C GLY A 171 -32.39 -3.90 -14.91
N LEU A 172 -32.86 -4.75 -13.99
CA LEU A 172 -33.81 -5.84 -14.31
C LEU A 172 -35.18 -5.30 -14.73
N LYS A 173 -35.69 -4.27 -14.06
CA LYS A 173 -36.95 -3.61 -14.44
C LYS A 173 -36.82 -2.91 -15.79
N ASP A 174 -35.73 -2.20 -16.04
CA ASP A 174 -35.48 -1.53 -17.31
C ASP A 174 -35.31 -2.53 -18.45
N ALA A 175 -34.62 -3.67 -18.22
CA ALA A 175 -34.53 -4.76 -19.19
C ALA A 175 -35.90 -5.41 -19.46
N GLN A 176 -36.77 -5.49 -18.45
CA GLN A 176 -38.14 -5.99 -18.62
C GLN A 176 -39.02 -4.98 -19.39
N VAL A 177 -38.91 -3.68 -19.09
CA VAL A 177 -39.60 -2.63 -19.83
C VAL A 177 -39.11 -2.57 -21.27
N MET A 178 -37.80 -2.71 -21.51
CA MET A 178 -37.22 -2.79 -22.86
C MET A 178 -37.77 -3.98 -23.64
N ARG A 179 -37.88 -5.16 -23.01
CA ARG A 179 -38.54 -6.33 -23.62
C ARG A 179 -40.02 -6.08 -23.91
N GLU A 180 -40.75 -5.43 -23.01
CA GLU A 180 -42.16 -5.08 -23.24
C GLU A 180 -42.29 -4.07 -24.38
N THR A 181 -41.42 -3.06 -24.46
CA THR A 181 -41.40 -2.13 -25.59
C THR A 181 -40.95 -2.78 -26.89
N ASP A 182 -40.03 -3.74 -26.88
CA ASP A 182 -39.64 -4.51 -28.07
C ASP A 182 -40.75 -5.45 -28.56
N VAL A 183 -41.59 -5.96 -27.64
CA VAL A 183 -42.82 -6.69 -27.99
C VAL A 183 -43.88 -5.75 -28.58
N ILE A 184 -43.95 -4.49 -28.13
CA ILE A 184 -44.86 -3.46 -28.65
C ILE A 184 -44.35 -2.88 -29.99
N LEU A 185 -43.03 -2.88 -30.22
CA LEU A 185 -42.37 -2.43 -31.45
C LEU A 185 -42.11 -3.59 -32.45
N ALA A 186 -42.68 -4.77 -32.21
CA ALA A 186 -42.80 -5.78 -33.24
C ALA A 186 -43.78 -5.28 -34.31
N ASN A 187 -43.21 -4.80 -35.42
CA ASN A 187 -43.91 -4.45 -36.66
C ASN A 187 -44.97 -5.51 -36.99
N PRO A 188 -46.19 -5.14 -37.46
CA PRO A 188 -47.27 -6.10 -37.66
C PRO A 188 -46.78 -7.22 -38.56
N VAL A 189 -46.88 -8.44 -38.06
CA VAL A 189 -46.64 -9.66 -38.82
C VAL A 189 -47.42 -9.54 -40.13
N LEU A 190 -46.69 -9.63 -41.25
CA LEU A 190 -47.28 -9.74 -42.58
C LEU A 190 -48.42 -10.77 -42.53
N PRO A 191 -49.60 -10.47 -43.07
CA PRO A 191 -50.72 -11.41 -43.08
C PRO A 191 -50.26 -12.77 -43.61
N ALA A 192 -50.72 -13.85 -42.98
CA ALA A 192 -50.38 -15.23 -43.33
C ALA A 192 -50.80 -15.63 -44.77
N GLU A 193 -51.48 -14.74 -45.48
CA GLU A 193 -52.05 -14.92 -46.83
C GLU A 193 -50.99 -14.87 -47.96
N ILE A 194 -49.75 -14.43 -47.71
CA ILE A 194 -48.70 -14.40 -48.74
C ILE A 194 -48.03 -15.77 -48.93
N PHE A 195 -48.29 -16.75 -48.05
CA PHE A 195 -47.73 -18.11 -48.17
C PHE A 195 -48.62 -19.09 -48.96
N GLU A 196 -49.85 -18.73 -49.34
CA GLU A 196 -50.76 -19.61 -50.12
C GLU A 196 -50.88 -19.24 -51.61
N GLU A 197 -50.36 -18.09 -52.06
CA GLU A 197 -50.51 -17.62 -53.44
C GLU A 197 -49.27 -17.75 -54.33
N VAL A 198 -48.39 -18.72 -54.03
CA VAL A 198 -47.39 -19.19 -55.00
C VAL A 198 -47.69 -20.65 -55.36
N VAL A 199 -48.62 -20.82 -56.29
CA VAL A 199 -48.77 -22.01 -57.14
C VAL A 199 -48.95 -21.47 -58.56
N PRO A 200 -48.12 -21.88 -59.53
CA PRO A 200 -48.12 -23.23 -60.09
C PRO A 200 -46.90 -24.09 -59.76
#